data_AF-A0A9D8Y0A8-F1
#
_entry.id   AF-A0A9D8Y0A8-F1
#
_cell.length_a   1.000
_cell.length_b   1.000
_cell.length_c   1.000
_cell.angle_alpha   90.00
_cell.angle_beta   90.00
_cell.angle_gamma   90.00
#
_symmetry.space_group_name_H-M   'P 1'
#
loop_
_entity.id
_entity.type
_entity.pdbx_description
1 polymer ?
#
loop_
_entity_poly.entity_id
_entity_poly.type
_entity_poly.pdbx_seq_one_letter_code
_entity_poly.pdbx_strand_id
1 'polypeptide(L)' 'MDHRFDLTLPVSLEYHHYREATPIPSAFSRHCHDGYELICIIEGRGRFIVEGTAYDVRPKTVLFFRPHEYHYVDVR' A
#
# COMPACT_ATOMS: atom_id res chain seq x y z
N MET A 1 20.16 11.25 -13.07
CA MET A 1 20.06 10.81 -11.66
C MET A 1 20.33 9.32 -11.65
N ASP A 2 21.39 8.91 -10.97
CA ASP A 2 21.82 7.51 -10.89
C ASP A 2 21.17 6.90 -9.64
N HIS A 3 20.22 5.98 -9.83
CA HIS A 3 19.52 5.30 -8.73
C HIS A 3 20.38 4.14 -8.21
N ARG A 4 21.53 4.46 -7.64
CA ARG A 4 22.33 3.47 -6.88
C ARG A 4 21.79 3.40 -5.46
N PHE A 5 21.18 2.27 -5.13
CA PHE A 5 20.80 1.94 -3.76
C PHE A 5 22.06 1.59 -2.98
N ASP A 6 22.39 2.39 -1.96
CA ASP A 6 23.44 2.05 -1.01
C ASP A 6 22.87 1.03 -0.01
N LEU A 7 23.22 -0.25 -0.21
CA LEU A 7 22.78 -1.37 0.62
C LEU A 7 23.49 -1.43 1.99
N THR A 8 24.34 -0.45 2.34
CA THR A 8 25.08 -0.44 3.60
C THR A 8 24.33 0.23 4.76
N LEU A 9 23.24 0.95 4.48
CA LEU A 9 22.35 1.46 5.51
C LEU A 9 21.43 0.33 6.01
N PRO A 10 21.16 0.24 7.33
CA PRO A 10 20.22 -0.75 7.85
C PRO A 10 18.83 -0.47 7.26
N VAL A 11 18.37 -1.38 6.40
CA VAL A 11 17.02 -1.36 5.85
C VAL A 11 16.11 -2.11 6.81
N SER A 12 15.15 -1.44 7.43
CA SER A 12 14.09 -2.10 8.19
C SER A 12 13.04 -2.65 7.23
N LEU A 13 12.75 -3.95 7.33
CA LEU A 13 11.65 -4.58 6.62
C LEU A 13 10.51 -4.82 7.61
N GLU A 14 9.38 -4.18 7.36
CA GLU A 14 8.13 -4.43 8.09
C GLU A 14 7.22 -5.33 7.25
N TYR A 15 6.58 -6.30 7.89
CA TYR A 15 5.68 -7.24 7.23
C TYR A 15 4.38 -7.35 8.01
N HIS A 16 3.28 -7.18 7.29
CA HIS A 16 1.94 -7.33 7.82
C HIS A 16 1.08 -8.15 6.87
N HIS A 17 0.13 -8.90 7.44
CA HIS A 17 -0.88 -9.64 6.69
C HIS A 17 -2.24 -9.39 7.33
N TYR A 18 -3.21 -9.00 6.51
CA TYR A 18 -4.56 -8.67 6.93
C TYR A 18 -5.58 -9.46 6.12
N ARG A 19 -6.61 -9.94 6.82
CA ARG A 19 -7.81 -10.52 6.21
C ARG A 19 -9.01 -10.03 7.01
N GLU A 20 -9.88 -9.28 6.36
CA GLU A 20 -11.13 -8.81 6.95
C GLU A 20 -12.30 -9.38 6.14
N ALA A 21 -13.19 -10.09 6.82
CA ALA A 21 -14.36 -10.69 6.18
C ALA A 21 -15.47 -9.65 5.98
N THR A 22 -15.54 -8.64 6.85
CA THR A 22 -16.50 -7.53 6.77
C THR A 22 -15.75 -6.21 6.90
N PRO A 23 -15.23 -5.66 5.79
CA PRO A 23 -14.38 -4.47 5.83
C PRO A 23 -15.14 -3.27 6.38
N ILE A 24 -14.64 -2.70 7.48
CA ILE A 24 -15.17 -1.48 8.06
C ILE A 24 -14.32 -0.31 7.52
N PRO A 25 -14.90 0.63 6.75
CA PRO A 25 -14.12 1.68 6.09
C PRO A 25 -13.25 2.52 7.05
N SER A 26 -13.74 2.78 8.27
CA SER A 26 -12.99 3.54 9.28
C SER A 26 -11.78 2.80 9.86
N ALA A 27 -11.66 1.49 9.64
CA ALA A 27 -10.49 0.72 10.05
C ALA A 27 -9.28 0.92 9.11
N PHE A 28 -9.51 1.46 7.92
CA PHE A 28 -8.45 1.73 6.93
C PHE A 28 -8.01 3.19 7.04
N SER A 29 -6.94 3.41 7.80
CA SER A 29 -6.36 4.74 7.98
C SER A 29 -5.84 5.30 6.67
N ARG A 30 -6.09 6.58 6.44
CA ARG A 30 -5.51 7.31 5.31
C ARG A 30 -4.20 7.94 5.75
N HIS A 31 -3.11 7.61 5.07
CA HIS A 31 -1.78 7.97 5.56
C HIS A 31 -0.73 7.99 4.45
N CYS A 32 0.47 8.38 4.85
CA CYS A 32 1.72 8.19 4.12
C CYS A 32 2.80 7.93 5.18
N HIS A 33 3.95 7.41 4.76
CA HIS A 33 5.09 7.13 5.65
C HIS A 33 6.40 7.27 4.87
N ASP A 34 7.53 7.23 5.58
CA ASP A 34 8.86 7.52 5.03
C ASP A 34 9.46 6.33 4.25
N GLY A 35 8.79 5.17 4.29
CA GLY A 35 9.25 3.93 3.69
C GLY A 35 8.67 3.68 2.30
N TYR A 36 9.32 2.80 1.54
CA TYR A 36 8.67 2.15 0.42
C TYR A 36 7.73 1.07 0.93
N GLU A 37 6.56 0.94 0.32
CA GLU A 37 5.58 -0.11 0.69
C GLU A 37 5.15 -0.90 -0.53
N LEU A 38 4.99 -2.21 -0.33
CA LEU A 38 4.49 -3.14 -1.34
C LEU A 38 3.29 -3.90 -0.78
N ILE A 39 2.12 -3.73 -1.42
CA ILE A 39 0.88 -4.42 -1.04
C ILE A 39 0.51 -5.44 -2.11
N CYS A 40 0.37 -6.70 -1.70
CA CYS A 40 -0.09 -7.79 -2.55
C CYS A 40 -1.55 -8.14 -2.21
N ILE A 41 -2.46 -7.90 -3.14
CA ILE A 41 -3.87 -8.29 -3.00
C ILE A 41 -4.02 -9.74 -3.42
N ILE A 42 -4.19 -10.63 -2.44
CA ILE A 42 -4.37 -12.06 -2.69
C ILE A 42 -5.78 -12.33 -3.23
N GLU A 43 -6.80 -11.84 -2.52
CA GLU A 43 -8.22 -11.96 -2.87
C GLU A 43 -9.01 -10.71 -2.44
N GLY A 44 -10.21 -10.53 -2.99
CA GLY A 44 -11.09 -9.39 -2.69
C GLY A 44 -11.21 -8.38 -3.82
N ARG A 45 -11.98 -7.32 -3.57
CA ARG A 45 -12.22 -6.20 -4.49
C ARG A 45 -12.34 -4.90 -3.71
N GLY A 46 -11.98 -3.80 -4.34
CA GLY A 46 -12.06 -2.46 -3.76
C GLY A 46 -11.34 -1.47 -4.65
N ARG A 47 -11.05 -0.29 -4.09
CA ARG A 47 -10.20 0.70 -4.74
C ARG A 47 -9.08 1.12 -3.81
N PHE A 48 -7.90 1.34 -4.37
CA PHE A 48 -6.90 2.18 -3.73
C PHE A 48 -7.01 3.58 -4.30
N ILE A 49 -6.95 4.57 -3.43
CA ILE A 49 -6.79 5.96 -3.80
C ILE A 49 -5.34 6.33 -3.51
N VAL A 50 -4.63 6.83 -4.52
CA VAL A 50 -3.23 7.27 -4.42
C VAL A 50 -3.16 8.68 -4.97
N GLU A 51 -2.85 9.65 -4.12
CA GLU A 51 -2.81 11.08 -4.49
C GLU A 51 -4.10 11.52 -5.23
N GLY A 52 -5.26 11.06 -4.74
CA GLY A 52 -6.56 11.35 -5.33
C GLY A 52 -6.92 10.54 -6.59
N THR A 53 -5.99 9.78 -7.16
CA THR A 53 -6.25 8.89 -8.30
C THR A 53 -6.76 7.53 -7.83
N ALA A 54 -7.87 7.07 -8.39
CA ALA A 54 -8.47 5.79 -8.04
C ALA A 54 -7.96 4.65 -8.93
N TYR A 55 -7.56 3.54 -8.28
CA TYR A 55 -7.15 2.31 -8.92
C TYR A 55 -8.04 1.17 -8.41
N ASP A 56 -8.78 0.54 -9.32
CA ASP A 56 -9.54 -0.66 -8.98
C ASP A 56 -8.57 -1.81 -8.67
N VAL A 57 -8.77 -2.46 -7.53
CA VAL A 57 -7.98 -3.64 -7.15
C VAL A 57 -8.79 -4.91 -7.31
N ARG A 58 -8.10 -5.93 -7.81
CA ARG A 58 -8.59 -7.30 -8.02
C ARG A 58 -7.58 -8.30 -7.48
N PRO A 59 -7.94 -9.59 -7.33
CA PRO A 59 -6.98 -10.62 -6.94
C PRO A 59 -5.72 -10.57 -7.84
N LYS A 60 -4.55 -10.74 -7.23
CA LYS A 60 -3.21 -10.69 -7.84
C LYS A 60 -2.74 -9.29 -8.25
N THR A 61 -3.37 -8.23 -7.74
CA THR A 61 -2.85 -6.87 -7.91
C THR A 61 -1.70 -6.63 -6.94
N VAL A 62 -0.61 -6.02 -7.43
CA VAL A 62 0.49 -5.53 -6.61
C VAL A 62 0.52 -4.01 -6.72
N LEU A 63 0.53 -3.35 -5.58
CA LEU A 63 0.73 -1.90 -5.48
C LEU A 63 2.10 -1.63 -4.88
N PHE A 64 2.76 -0.60 -5.38
CA PHE A 64 4.05 -0.14 -4.89
C PHE A 64 3.98 1.36 -4.65
N PHE A 65 4.30 1.78 -3.43
CA PHE A 65 4.24 3.15 -2.98
C PHE A 65 5.65 3.66 -2.66
N ARG A 66 5.94 4.87 -3.11
CA ARG A 66 7.14 5.62 -2.72
C ARG A 66 6.93 6.27 -1.35
N PRO A 67 8.03 6.60 -0.65
CA PRO A 67 7.96 7.46 0.54
C PRO A 67 7.10 8.69 0.29
N HIS A 68 6.25 8.99 1.26
CA HIS A 68 5.33 10.13 1.29
C HIS A 68 4.24 10.14 0.21
N GLU A 69 4.04 9.09 -0.59
CA GLU A 69 2.82 8.98 -1.40
C GLU A 69 1.63 8.72 -0.49
N TYR A 70 0.67 9.64 -0.48
CA TYR A 70 -0.56 9.50 0.26
C TYR A 70 -1.47 8.47 -0.38
N HIS A 71 -1.83 7.44 0.38
CA HIS A 71 -2.65 6.36 -0.12
C HIS A 71 -3.59 5.80 0.94
N TYR A 72 -4.71 5.23 0.48
CA TYR A 72 -5.67 4.54 1.33
C TYR A 72 -6.56 3.61 0.51
N VAL A 73 -7.16 2.63 1.19
CA VAL A 73 -8.18 1.78 0.59
C VAL A 73 -9.56 2.43 0.75
N ASP A 74 -10.33 2.45 -0.32
CA ASP A 74 -11.76 2.76 -0.35
C ASP A 74 -12.52 1.44 -0.54
N VAL A 75 -12.97 0.88 0.59
CA VAL A 75 -13.85 -0.29 0.64
C VAL A 75 -15.29 0.19 0.84
N ARG A 76 -16.20 -0.35 0.02
CA ARG A 76 -17.64 -0.09 0.09
C ARG A 76 -18.38 -1.29 0.64
#